data_AF-A0A7W9AZJ7-F1
#
_entry.id   AF-A0A7W9AZJ7-F1
#
_cell.length_a   1.000
_cell.length_b   1.000
_cell.length_c   1.000
_cell.angle_alpha   90.00
_cell.angle_beta   90.00
_cell.angle_gamma   90.00
#
_symmetry.space_group_name_H-M   'P 1'
#
loop_
_entity.id
_entity.type
_entity.pdbx_description
1 polymer ?
#
loop_
_entity_poly.entity_id
_entity_poly.type
_entity_poly.pdbx_seq_one_letter_code
_entity_poly.pdbx_strand_id
1 'polypeptide(L)'
;MHYLVGLILIIASLFSTVAMADDAEGKITGINKDSETITLDDGETYKLPGEFDYSAINQGMKVIIIYDVVDSTRFITDIQEAP
;
A
#
# COMPACT_ATOMS: atom_id res chain seq x y z
N MET A 1 39.42 7.73 -16.80
CA MET A 1 38.51 8.26 -15.77
C MET A 1 37.10 8.53 -16.29
N HIS A 2 36.90 9.30 -17.37
CA HIS A 2 35.57 9.69 -17.86
C HIS A 2 34.68 8.51 -18.32
N TYR A 3 35.28 7.49 -18.97
CA TYR A 3 34.55 6.30 -19.43
C TYR A 3 34.04 5.41 -18.28
N LEU A 4 34.72 5.40 -17.14
CA LEU A 4 34.32 4.63 -15.96
C LEU A 4 33.07 5.24 -15.30
N VAL A 5 33.03 6.57 -15.22
CA VAL A 5 31.87 7.30 -14.69
C VAL A 5 30.65 7.12 -15.59
N GLY A 6 30.85 7.17 -16.92
CA GLY A 6 29.77 6.90 -17.87
C GLY A 6 29.19 5.49 -17.74
N LEU A 7 30.03 4.48 -17.57
CA LEU A 7 29.59 3.09 -17.40
C LEU A 7 28.81 2.89 -16.09
N ILE A 8 29.26 3.50 -14.99
CA ILE A 8 28.57 3.46 -13.70
C ILE A 8 27.18 4.08 -13.78
N LEU A 9 27.03 5.21 -14.47
CA LEU A 9 25.73 5.89 -14.63
C LEU A 9 24.73 5.07 -15.46
N ILE A 10 25.20 4.39 -16.51
CA ILE A 10 24.35 3.50 -17.32
C ILE A 10 23.85 2.33 -16.48
N ILE A 11 24.74 1.68 -15.72
CA ILE A 11 24.37 0.54 -14.88
C ILE A 11 23.39 0.98 -13.78
N ALA A 12 23.60 2.14 -13.16
CA ALA A 12 22.69 2.68 -12.15
C ALA A 12 21.27 2.93 -12.68
N SER A 13 21.13 3.36 -13.94
CA SER A 13 19.82 3.59 -14.56
C SER A 13 19.01 2.32 -14.79
N LEU A 14 19.65 1.14 -14.80
CA LEU A 14 18.95 -0.15 -14.95
C LEU A 14 18.28 -0.62 -13.64
N PHE A 15 18.56 0.03 -12.51
CA PHE A 15 17.98 -0.27 -11.20
C PHE A 15 16.85 0.70 -10.80
N SER A 16 16.28 1.46 -11.73
CA SER A 16 15.11 2.29 -11.43
C SER A 16 13.88 1.40 -11.23
N THR A 17 13.60 1.04 -9.97
CA THR A 17 12.33 0.41 -9.60
C THR A 17 11.24 1.48 -9.63
N VAL A 18 10.24 1.28 -10.49
CA VAL A 18 9.02 2.10 -10.46
C VAL A 18 8.22 1.63 -9.25
N ALA A 19 8.01 2.51 -8.26
CA ALA A 19 7.00 2.26 -7.23
C ALA A 19 5.63 2.42 -7.90
N MET A 20 4.95 1.30 -8.13
CA MET A 20 3.57 1.30 -8.61
C MET A 20 2.69 0.98 -7.41
N ALA A 21 1.98 1.99 -6.93
CA ALA A 21 0.89 1.78 -5.99
C ALA A 21 -0.28 1.17 -6.75
N ASP A 22 -0.91 0.17 -6.16
CA ASP A 22 -2.09 -0.51 -6.67
C ASP A 22 -3.33 -0.02 -5.90
N ASP A 23 -4.52 -0.24 -6.45
CA ASP A 23 -5.78 0.15 -5.82
C ASP A 23 -6.73 -1.04 -5.62
N ALA A 24 -7.56 -0.94 -4.59
CA ALA A 24 -8.61 -1.91 -4.32
C ALA A 24 -9.86 -1.21 -3.79
N GLU A 25 -11.04 -1.69 -4.19
CA GLU A 25 -12.33 -1.23 -3.69
C GLU A 25 -13.09 -2.40 -3.09
N GLY A 26 -13.58 -2.26 -1.87
CA GLY A 26 -14.26 -3.36 -1.18
C GLY A 26 -14.91 -2.96 0.13
N LYS A 27 -15.61 -3.90 0.76
CA LYS A 27 -16.19 -3.72 2.10
C LYS A 27 -15.26 -4.21 3.18
N ILE A 28 -15.08 -3.42 4.23
CA ILE A 28 -14.32 -3.83 5.41
C ILE A 28 -15.07 -4.98 6.10
N THR A 29 -14.46 -6.16 6.12
CA THR A 29 -14.98 -7.35 6.80
C THR A 29 -14.34 -7.56 8.17
N GLY A 30 -13.14 -7.02 8.39
CA GLY A 30 -12.43 -7.11 9.67
C GLY A 30 -11.53 -5.90 9.93
N ILE A 31 -11.39 -5.55 11.21
CA ILE A 31 -10.47 -4.51 11.70
C ILE A 31 -9.68 -5.12 12.86
N ASN A 32 -8.36 -5.17 12.74
CA ASN A 32 -7.46 -5.63 13.80
C ASN A 32 -6.56 -4.48 14.23
N LYS A 33 -6.74 -4.00 15.46
CA LYS A 33 -5.97 -2.89 16.04
C LYS A 33 -4.59 -3.31 16.52
N ASP A 34 -4.42 -4.58 16.91
CA ASP A 34 -3.15 -5.10 17.42
C ASP A 34 -2.14 -5.28 16.28
N SER A 35 -2.62 -5.70 15.11
CA SER A 35 -1.80 -5.80 13.90
C SER A 35 -1.91 -4.59 12.98
N GLU A 36 -2.70 -3.58 13.33
CA GLU A 36 -2.99 -2.37 12.52
C GLU A 36 -3.39 -2.73 11.08
N THR A 37 -4.33 -3.65 10.91
CA THR A 37 -4.78 -4.13 9.59
C THR A 37 -6.28 -4.09 9.43
N ILE A 38 -6.73 -3.96 8.18
CA ILE A 38 -8.11 -4.23 7.75
C ILE A 38 -8.15 -5.41 6.78
N THR A 39 -9.28 -6.10 6.75
CA THR A 39 -9.56 -7.14 5.76
C THR A 39 -10.74 -6.68 4.92
N LEU A 40 -10.63 -6.77 3.60
CA LEU A 40 -11.73 -6.46 2.67
C LEU A 40 -12.55 -7.71 2.35
N ASP A 41 -13.60 -7.58 1.53
CA ASP A 41 -14.50 -8.66 1.14
C ASP A 41 -13.95 -9.55 0.01
N ASP A 42 -12.81 -9.17 -0.57
CA ASP A 42 -11.97 -10.03 -1.42
C ASP A 42 -11.18 -11.07 -0.61
N GLY A 43 -11.12 -10.93 0.72
CA GLY A 43 -10.37 -11.80 1.63
C GLY A 43 -8.91 -11.38 1.85
N GLU A 44 -8.45 -10.31 1.19
CA GLU A 44 -7.11 -9.79 1.34
C GLU A 44 -7.00 -8.89 2.58
N THR A 45 -5.78 -8.81 3.14
CA THR A 45 -5.49 -8.04 4.34
C THR A 45 -4.49 -6.93 4.03
N TYR A 46 -4.78 -5.74 4.55
CA TYR A 46 -4.05 -4.51 4.26
C TYR A 46 -3.63 -3.84 5.56
N LYS A 47 -2.35 -3.48 5.67
CA LYS A 47 -1.76 -2.78 6.80
C LYS A 47 -2.13 -1.30 6.70
N LEU A 48 -2.76 -0.78 7.75
CA LEU A 48 -3.11 0.63 7.85
C LEU A 48 -1.84 1.50 7.91
N PRO A 49 -1.94 2.78 7.49
CA PRO A 49 -0.89 3.75 7.78
C PRO A 49 -0.66 3.83 9.29
N GLY A 50 0.54 4.20 9.74
CA GLY A 50 0.93 4.16 11.16
C GLY A 50 -0.09 4.73 12.16
N GLU A 51 0.01 6.01 12.53
CA GLU A 51 -0.96 6.64 13.43
C GLU A 51 -2.30 6.86 12.69
N PHE A 52 -3.18 5.85 12.70
CA PHE A 52 -4.47 5.87 12.04
C PHE A 52 -5.64 6.07 13.03
N ASP A 53 -6.57 6.96 12.69
CA ASP A 53 -7.80 7.17 13.47
C ASP A 53 -8.85 6.09 13.13
N TYR A 54 -8.94 5.06 13.98
CA TYR A 54 -9.92 3.98 13.83
C TYR A 54 -11.39 4.43 13.92
N SER A 55 -11.68 5.65 14.37
CA SER A 55 -13.07 6.17 14.36
C SER A 55 -13.54 6.56 12.95
N ALA A 56 -12.61 6.74 12.00
CA ALA A 56 -12.90 7.04 10.61
C ALA A 56 -13.41 5.84 9.80
N ILE A 57 -13.31 4.62 10.35
CA ILE A 57 -13.72 3.38 9.67
C ILE A 57 -14.58 2.49 10.56
N ASN A 58 -15.43 1.68 9.93
CA ASN A 58 -16.18 0.64 10.62
C ASN A 58 -16.35 -0.60 9.74
N GLN A 59 -16.61 -1.74 10.38
CA GLN A 59 -16.98 -2.96 9.65
C GLN A 59 -18.24 -2.71 8.81
N GLY A 60 -18.24 -3.22 7.58
CA GLY A 60 -19.28 -3.04 6.57
C GLY A 60 -19.16 -1.75 5.75
N MET A 61 -18.28 -0.81 6.13
CA MET A 61 -17.98 0.38 5.34
C MET A 61 -17.34 -0.03 4.02
N LYS A 62 -17.80 0.58 2.92
CA LYS A 62 -17.21 0.40 1.60
C LYS A 62 -16.11 1.44 1.41
N VAL A 63 -14.93 1.01 1.01
CA VAL A 63 -13.74 1.87 0.89
C VAL A 63 -13.04 1.66 -0.43
N ILE A 64 -12.34 2.69 -0.89
CA ILE A 64 -11.32 2.61 -1.92
C ILE A 64 -9.97 2.85 -1.22
N ILE A 65 -9.01 1.97 -1.45
CA ILE A 65 -7.66 2.06 -0.88
C ILE A 65 -6.62 2.11 -1.99
N ILE A 66 -5.56 2.88 -1.74
CA ILE A 66 -4.32 2.84 -2.51
C ILE A 66 -3.27 2.19 -1.61
N TYR A 67 -2.50 1.26 -2.15
CA TYR A 67 -1.52 0.51 -1.37
C TYR A 67 -0.25 0.17 -2.15
N ASP A 68 0.85 0.05 -1.42
CA ASP A 68 2.11 -0.50 -1.92
C ASP A 68 2.32 -1.93 -1.42
N VAL A 69 3.03 -2.75 -2.19
CA VAL A 69 3.43 -4.09 -1.75
C VAL A 69 4.92 -4.09 -1.42
N VAL A 70 5.24 -4.31 -0.14
CA VAL A 70 6.63 -4.46 0.35
C VAL A 70 6.72 -5.76 1.11
N ASP A 71 7.64 -6.65 0.72
CA ASP A 71 7.84 -7.97 1.34
C ASP A 71 6.52 -8.76 1.53
N SER A 72 5.70 -8.79 0.47
CA SER A 72 4.36 -9.42 0.46
C SER A 72 3.32 -8.82 1.41
N THR A 73 3.62 -7.68 2.04
CA THR A 73 2.68 -6.92 2.87
C THR A 73 2.10 -5.77 2.07
N ARG A 74 0.77 -5.62 2.09
CA ARG A 74 0.04 -4.54 1.42
C ARG A 74 -0.08 -3.36 2.39
N PHE A 75 0.70 -2.30 2.18
CA PHE A 75 0.69 -1.10 3.00
C PHE A 75 -0.22 -0.04 2.39
N ILE A 76 -1.29 0.31 3.09
CA ILE A 76 -2.20 1.37 2.68
C ILE A 76 -1.44 2.70 2.73
N THR A 77 -1.48 3.44 1.63
CA THR A 77 -0.96 4.81 1.52
C THR A 77 -2.08 5.83 1.52
N ASP A 78 -3.28 5.45 1.08
CA ASP A 78 -4.49 6.27 1.16
C ASP A 78 -5.75 5.41 1.32
N ILE A 79 -6.74 5.93 2.03
CA ILE A 79 -8.04 5.27 2.27
C ILE A 79 -9.15 6.30 2.30
N GLN A 80 -10.22 6.03 1.54
CA GLN A 80 -11.39 6.88 1.44
C GLN A 80 -12.67 6.04 1.43
N GLU A 81 -13.77 6.61 1.93
CA GLU A 81 -15.09 6.03 1.78
C GLU A 81 -15.49 6.01 0.30
N ALA A 82 -15.96 4.86 -0.18
CA ALA A 82 -16.44 4.72 -1.54
C ALA A 82 -17.83 5.40 -1.70
N PRO A 83 -18.13 6.00 -2.87
CA PRO A 83 -19.39 6.69 -3.12
C PRO A 83 -20.62 5.75 -3.18
#